data_AF-A0A412I661-F1
#
_entry.id   AF-A0A412I661-F1
#
_cell.length_a   1.000
_cell.length_b   1.000
_cell.length_c   1.000
_cell.angle_alpha   90.00
_cell.angle_beta   90.00
_cell.angle_gamma   90.00
#
_symmetry.space_group_name_H-M   'P 1'
#
loop_
_entity.id
_entity.type
_entity.pdbx_description
1 polymer ?
#
loop_
_entity_poly.entity_id
_entity_poly.type
_entity_poly.pdbx_seq_one_letter_code
_entity_poly.pdbx_strand_id
1 'polypeptide(L)'
;MSREVIIQRIEKSDLIEAKKELMIEIIQNKKEDDFDKKVDRLYRQFSKSSSFKKHAEKMVVRDDEKLKICNMMLVMSVTLTLFFFKAVLTQKFMVNFSIDAIIGCAAFVFAFMNVRTKYRTLKRYDLVRDFIYLDVLSLILCILFKISFPVQVDFSLVILIVDYYLCKKRFREKAFEKLEG
;
A
#
# COMPACT_ATOMS: atom_id res chain seq x y z
N MET A 1 -25.61 -26.27 5.09
CA MET A 1 -25.73 -24.79 5.12
C MET A 1 -25.29 -24.24 3.76
N SER A 2 -26.05 -23.37 3.09
CA SER A 2 -25.68 -22.85 1.75
C SER A 2 -24.46 -21.93 1.81
N ARG A 3 -23.58 -21.98 0.78
CA ARG A 3 -22.34 -21.19 0.68
C ARG A 3 -22.57 -19.69 0.85
N GLU A 4 -23.65 -19.18 0.30
CA GLU A 4 -24.02 -17.75 0.38
C GLU A 4 -24.25 -17.28 1.83
N VAL A 5 -24.84 -18.15 2.67
CA VAL A 5 -25.11 -17.85 4.08
C VAL A 5 -23.82 -17.76 4.90
N ILE A 6 -22.75 -18.46 4.47
CA ILE A 6 -21.44 -18.41 5.10
C ILE A 6 -20.70 -17.14 4.67
N ILE A 7 -20.77 -16.77 3.39
CA ILE A 7 -20.16 -15.54 2.86
C ILE A 7 -20.76 -14.30 3.52
N GLN A 8 -22.10 -14.20 3.59
CA GLN A 8 -22.77 -13.07 4.26
C GLN A 8 -22.40 -12.95 5.74
N ARG A 9 -22.14 -14.08 6.41
CA ARG A 9 -21.68 -14.07 7.81
C ARG A 9 -20.25 -13.58 7.96
N ILE A 10 -19.37 -13.93 7.02
CA ILE A 10 -17.98 -13.44 6.99
C ILE A 10 -17.95 -11.94 6.73
N GLU A 11 -18.78 -11.45 5.80
CA GLU A 11 -18.90 -10.02 5.50
C GLU A 11 -19.35 -9.21 6.73
N LYS A 12 -20.29 -9.75 7.51
CA LYS A 12 -20.79 -9.13 8.75
C LYS A 12 -19.87 -9.30 9.98
N SER A 13 -18.79 -10.07 9.88
CA SER A 13 -17.86 -10.29 10.99
C SER A 13 -16.96 -9.07 11.24
N ASP A 14 -16.45 -8.87 12.45
CA ASP A 14 -15.55 -7.75 12.79
C ASP A 14 -14.09 -7.94 12.31
N LEU A 15 -13.85 -8.95 11.46
CA LEU A 15 -12.54 -9.24 10.89
C LEU A 15 -12.08 -8.13 9.92
N ILE A 16 -10.76 -7.96 9.78
CA ILE A 16 -10.19 -7.07 8.76
C ILE A 16 -10.58 -7.53 7.35
N GLU A 17 -10.69 -6.57 6.43
CA GLU A 17 -11.21 -6.80 5.08
C GLU A 17 -10.36 -7.79 4.28
N ALA A 18 -9.03 -7.74 4.40
CA ALA A 18 -8.15 -8.73 3.77
C ALA A 18 -8.39 -10.17 4.27
N LYS A 19 -8.72 -10.35 5.55
CA LYS A 19 -9.02 -11.67 6.14
C LYS A 19 -10.38 -12.19 5.64
N LYS A 20 -11.35 -11.30 5.45
CA LYS A 20 -12.66 -11.63 4.83
C LYS A 20 -12.49 -12.07 3.39
N GLU A 21 -11.81 -11.28 2.55
CA GLU A 21 -11.55 -11.59 1.14
C GLU A 21 -10.90 -12.97 1.00
N LEU A 22 -9.86 -13.23 1.80
CA LEU A 22 -9.12 -14.48 1.76
C LEU A 22 -9.97 -15.69 2.17
N MET A 23 -10.84 -15.54 3.17
CA MET A 23 -11.76 -16.61 3.58
C MET A 23 -12.81 -16.89 2.51
N ILE A 24 -13.35 -15.86 1.87
CA ILE A 24 -14.33 -16.01 0.78
C ILE A 24 -13.69 -16.75 -0.40
N GLU A 25 -12.48 -16.39 -0.79
CA GLU A 25 -11.75 -17.05 -1.89
C GLU A 25 -11.48 -18.54 -1.60
N ILE A 26 -11.13 -18.89 -0.36
CA ILE A 26 -10.94 -20.30 0.04
C ILE A 26 -12.26 -21.07 0.03
N ILE A 27 -13.36 -20.45 0.47
CA ILE A 27 -14.69 -21.07 0.50
C ILE A 27 -15.21 -21.33 -0.91
N GLN A 28 -15.00 -20.39 -1.83
CA GLN A 28 -15.35 -20.54 -3.25
C GLN A 28 -14.58 -21.70 -3.90
N ASN A 29 -13.31 -21.88 -3.55
CA ASN A 29 -12.46 -22.94 -4.08
C ASN A 29 -12.66 -24.32 -3.41
N LYS A 30 -13.44 -24.42 -2.33
CA LYS A 30 -13.65 -25.68 -1.59
C LYS A 30 -14.90 -26.41 -2.08
N LYS A 31 -14.82 -27.73 -2.28
CA LYS A 31 -15.96 -28.59 -2.66
C LYS A 31 -17.07 -28.57 -1.60
N GLU A 32 -18.32 -28.69 -2.05
CA GLU A 32 -19.56 -28.38 -1.32
C GLU A 32 -19.87 -29.36 -0.15
N ASP A 33 -19.26 -30.55 -0.17
CA ASP A 33 -19.58 -31.66 0.73
C ASP A 33 -19.12 -31.49 2.20
N ASP A 34 -18.35 -30.44 2.54
CA ASP A 34 -17.70 -30.29 3.86
C ASP A 34 -18.17 -29.02 4.63
N PHE A 35 -19.27 -28.39 4.20
CA PHE A 35 -19.84 -27.17 4.80
C PHE A 35 -20.85 -27.41 5.94
N ASP A 36 -20.93 -28.64 6.44
CA ASP A 36 -21.93 -29.05 7.44
C ASP A 36 -21.55 -28.67 8.90
N LYS A 37 -20.35 -28.12 9.10
CA LYS A 37 -19.85 -27.70 10.42
C LYS A 37 -20.29 -26.27 10.75
N LYS A 38 -20.63 -26.02 12.02
CA LYS A 38 -20.81 -24.67 12.58
C LYS A 38 -19.67 -23.75 12.12
N VAL A 39 -20.02 -22.56 11.66
CA VAL A 39 -19.13 -21.53 11.10
C VAL A 39 -17.91 -21.26 11.99
N ASP A 40 -18.04 -21.29 13.33
CA ASP A 40 -16.93 -21.14 14.28
C ASP A 40 -15.86 -22.24 14.20
N ARG A 41 -16.27 -23.48 13.90
CA ARG A 41 -15.33 -24.59 13.70
C ARG A 41 -14.62 -24.47 12.35
N LEU A 42 -15.34 -24.02 11.32
CA LEU A 42 -14.74 -23.70 10.03
C LEU A 42 -13.70 -22.57 10.18
N TYR A 43 -14.01 -21.51 10.93
CA TYR A 43 -13.06 -20.42 11.20
C TYR A 43 -11.76 -20.92 11.84
N ARG A 44 -11.84 -21.72 12.92
CA ARG A 44 -10.66 -22.28 13.58
C ARG A 44 -9.90 -23.28 12.70
N GLN A 45 -10.62 -24.06 11.89
CA GLN A 45 -10.00 -25.03 10.98
C GLN A 45 -9.31 -24.34 9.80
N PHE A 46 -9.89 -23.25 9.27
CA PHE A 46 -9.28 -22.46 8.20
C PHE A 46 -8.03 -21.73 8.68
N SER A 47 -8.11 -21.03 9.83
CA SER A 47 -6.94 -20.36 10.42
C SER A 47 -5.75 -21.31 10.65
N LYS A 48 -6.02 -22.58 11.00
CA LYS A 48 -4.98 -23.62 11.20
C LYS A 48 -4.56 -24.37 9.93
N SER A 49 -5.23 -24.15 8.80
CA SER A 49 -4.96 -24.91 7.58
C SER A 49 -3.71 -24.41 6.86
N SER A 50 -2.83 -25.33 6.45
CA SER A 50 -1.67 -25.02 5.61
C SER A 50 -2.05 -24.38 4.27
N SER A 51 -3.28 -24.62 3.79
CA SER A 51 -3.80 -23.96 2.58
C SER A 51 -4.13 -22.48 2.80
N PHE A 52 -4.64 -22.12 3.99
CA PHE A 52 -4.90 -20.71 4.35
C PHE A 52 -3.59 -19.93 4.42
N LYS A 53 -2.57 -20.49 5.10
CA LYS A 53 -1.25 -19.86 5.20
C LYS A 53 -0.59 -19.63 3.84
N LYS A 54 -0.69 -20.60 2.92
CA LYS A 54 -0.19 -20.48 1.54
C LYS A 54 -0.93 -19.42 0.72
N HIS A 55 -2.26 -19.31 0.86
CA HIS A 55 -3.03 -18.27 0.15
C HIS A 55 -2.80 -16.88 0.75
N ALA A 56 -2.64 -16.79 2.07
CA ALA A 56 -2.27 -15.56 2.77
C ALA A 56 -0.91 -15.06 2.33
N GLU A 57 0.09 -15.93 2.28
CA GLU A 57 1.41 -15.59 1.79
C GLU A 57 1.37 -15.11 0.33
N LYS A 58 0.63 -15.80 -0.56
CA LYS A 58 0.46 -15.36 -1.95
C LYS A 58 -0.19 -13.99 -2.06
N MET A 59 -1.24 -13.73 -1.27
CA MET A 59 -1.94 -12.44 -1.27
C MET A 59 -1.02 -11.32 -0.77
N VAL A 60 -0.30 -11.54 0.33
CA VAL A 60 0.65 -10.58 0.91
C VAL A 60 1.81 -10.30 -0.06
N VAL A 61 2.35 -11.32 -0.74
CA VAL A 61 3.41 -11.14 -1.73
C VAL A 61 2.92 -10.32 -2.93
N ARG A 62 1.71 -10.60 -3.44
CA ARG A 62 1.11 -9.85 -4.55
C ARG A 62 0.89 -8.39 -4.18
N ASP A 63 0.35 -8.13 -2.98
CA ASP A 63 0.09 -6.76 -2.52
C ASP A 63 1.40 -6.03 -2.16
N ASP A 64 2.42 -6.72 -1.66
CA ASP A 64 3.79 -6.20 -1.50
C ASP A 64 4.37 -5.76 -2.85
N GLU A 65 4.29 -6.59 -3.90
CA GLU A 65 4.74 -6.23 -5.25
C GLU A 65 4.01 -5.01 -5.81
N LYS A 66 2.68 -4.95 -5.67
CA LYS A 66 1.89 -3.77 -6.07
C LYS A 66 2.33 -2.52 -5.31
N LEU A 67 2.55 -2.63 -4.01
CA LEU A 67 3.05 -1.53 -3.18
C LEU A 67 4.45 -1.10 -3.59
N LYS A 68 5.32 -2.02 -4.02
CA LYS A 68 6.66 -1.67 -4.51
C LYS A 68 6.59 -0.83 -5.77
N ILE A 69 5.83 -1.28 -6.78
CA ILE A 69 5.68 -0.57 -8.05
C ILE A 69 5.05 0.81 -7.78
N CYS A 70 4.02 0.85 -6.94
CA CYS A 70 3.36 2.11 -6.56
C CYS A 70 4.32 3.07 -5.86
N ASN A 71 5.10 2.59 -4.87
CA ASN A 71 6.10 3.42 -4.20
C ASN A 71 7.16 3.93 -5.18
N MET A 72 7.71 3.10 -6.07
CA MET A 72 8.69 3.56 -7.07
C MET A 72 8.13 4.67 -7.97
N MET A 73 6.88 4.53 -8.44
CA MET A 73 6.21 5.59 -9.21
C MET A 73 5.95 6.85 -8.38
N LEU A 74 5.63 6.70 -7.09
CA LEU A 74 5.43 7.79 -6.14
C LEU A 74 6.74 8.59 -5.96
N VAL A 75 7.87 7.90 -5.80
CA VAL A 75 9.22 8.51 -5.72
C VAL A 75 9.50 9.35 -6.96
N MET A 76 9.31 8.77 -8.16
CA MET A 76 9.55 9.47 -9.43
C MET A 76 8.63 10.69 -9.62
N SER A 77 7.33 10.53 -9.36
CA SER A 77 6.37 11.62 -9.52
C SER A 77 6.54 12.76 -8.50
N VAL A 78 6.85 12.43 -7.23
CA VAL A 78 7.11 13.44 -6.19
C VAL A 78 8.41 14.19 -6.45
N THR A 79 9.48 13.48 -6.85
CA THR A 79 10.77 14.14 -7.15
C THR A 79 10.64 15.13 -8.30
N LEU A 80 9.95 14.77 -9.39
CA LEU A 80 9.62 15.66 -10.51
C LEU A 80 8.77 16.86 -10.07
N THR A 81 7.72 16.62 -9.29
CA THR A 81 6.86 17.70 -8.75
C THR A 81 7.68 18.68 -7.90
N LEU A 82 8.57 18.17 -7.04
CA LEU A 82 9.44 18.97 -6.20
C LEU A 82 10.49 19.74 -7.01
N PHE A 83 11.01 19.18 -8.11
CA PHE A 83 11.90 19.91 -9.02
C PHE A 83 11.18 21.08 -9.68
N PHE A 84 9.97 20.85 -10.16
CA PHE A 84 9.13 21.90 -10.71
C PHE A 84 8.88 23.02 -9.67
N PHE A 85 8.48 22.67 -8.44
CA PHE A 85 8.29 23.66 -7.37
C PHE A 85 9.57 24.46 -7.09
N LYS A 86 10.74 23.81 -7.06
CA LYS A 86 12.03 24.50 -6.88
C LYS A 86 12.36 25.42 -8.05
N ALA A 87 12.10 25.01 -9.29
CA ALA A 87 12.30 25.82 -10.49
C ALA A 87 11.42 27.09 -10.48
N VAL A 88 10.15 26.95 -10.06
CA VAL A 88 9.22 28.06 -9.85
C VAL A 88 9.73 29.01 -8.76
N LEU A 89 10.20 28.50 -7.61
CA LEU A 89 10.71 29.34 -6.52
C LEU A 89 11.99 30.09 -6.90
N THR A 90 12.87 29.45 -7.67
CA THR A 90 14.15 30.04 -8.10
C THR A 90 14.06 30.85 -9.39
N GLN A 91 12.88 30.88 -10.03
CA GLN A 91 12.62 31.49 -11.34
C GLN A 91 13.60 31.00 -12.44
N LYS A 92 14.18 29.81 -12.25
CA LYS A 92 15.11 29.17 -13.19
C LYS A 92 14.44 27.93 -13.77
N PHE A 93 13.82 28.10 -14.92
CA PHE A 93 13.14 27.04 -15.67
C PHE A 93 14.14 26.26 -16.52
N MET A 94 13.95 24.95 -16.67
CA MET A 94 14.86 24.11 -17.48
C MET A 94 14.65 24.34 -18.98
N VAL A 95 13.39 24.46 -19.40
CA VAL A 95 13.03 24.64 -20.82
C VAL A 95 12.20 25.91 -21.01
N ASN A 96 11.00 25.93 -20.42
CA ASN A 96 10.10 27.09 -20.43
C ASN A 96 9.07 26.90 -19.31
N PHE A 97 8.57 28.00 -18.73
CA PHE A 97 7.58 27.96 -17.65
C PHE A 97 6.37 27.08 -17.99
N SER A 98 5.82 27.21 -19.20
CA SER A 98 4.63 26.45 -19.62
C SER A 98 4.88 24.94 -19.71
N ILE A 99 6.04 24.53 -20.21
CA ILE A 99 6.39 23.10 -20.37
C ILE A 99 6.64 22.48 -19.00
N ASP A 100 7.42 23.16 -18.17
CA ASP A 100 7.73 22.73 -16.80
C ASP A 100 6.43 22.64 -15.97
N ALA A 101 5.47 23.55 -16.18
CA ALA A 101 4.17 23.54 -15.51
C ALA A 101 3.29 22.34 -15.92
N ILE A 102 3.26 21.98 -17.20
CA ILE A 102 2.51 20.81 -17.68
C ILE A 102 3.09 19.53 -17.05
N ILE A 103 4.41 19.39 -17.08
CA ILE A 103 5.11 18.22 -16.53
C ILE A 103 4.90 18.15 -15.01
N GLY A 104 5.04 19.27 -14.29
CA GLY A 104 4.81 19.35 -12.86
C GLY A 104 3.38 19.01 -12.45
N CYS A 105 2.38 19.52 -13.17
CA CYS A 105 0.97 19.22 -12.91
C CYS A 105 0.64 17.75 -13.20
N ALA A 106 1.13 17.20 -14.32
CA ALA A 106 0.95 15.79 -14.65
C ALA A 106 1.58 14.89 -13.58
N ALA A 107 2.81 15.17 -13.17
CA ALA A 107 3.51 14.44 -12.11
C ALA A 107 2.74 14.51 -10.78
N PHE A 108 2.18 15.66 -10.43
CA PHE A 108 1.37 15.82 -9.23
C PHE A 108 0.10 14.94 -9.26
N VAL A 109 -0.61 14.89 -10.39
CA VAL A 109 -1.78 14.01 -10.57
C VAL A 109 -1.39 12.54 -10.44
N PHE A 110 -0.29 12.13 -11.07
CA PHE A 110 0.24 10.77 -10.94
C PHE A 110 0.62 10.44 -9.50
N ALA A 111 1.26 11.36 -8.78
CA ALA A 111 1.58 11.18 -7.36
C ALA A 111 0.30 10.97 -6.54
N PHE A 112 -0.72 11.81 -6.77
CA PHE A 112 -2.00 11.70 -6.07
C PHE A 112 -2.72 10.37 -6.34
N MET A 113 -2.74 9.92 -7.59
CA MET A 113 -3.34 8.62 -7.96
C MET A 113 -2.61 7.44 -7.31
N ASN A 114 -1.28 7.48 -7.25
CA ASN A 114 -0.45 6.45 -6.61
C ASN A 114 -0.68 6.43 -5.10
N VAL A 115 -0.68 7.60 -4.44
CA VAL A 115 -1.00 7.75 -3.02
C VAL A 115 -2.37 7.15 -2.69
N ARG A 116 -3.40 7.46 -3.49
CA ARG A 116 -4.75 6.91 -3.31
C ARG A 116 -4.77 5.38 -3.43
N THR A 117 -4.02 4.83 -4.38
CA THR A 117 -3.93 3.38 -4.61
C THR A 117 -3.22 2.68 -3.45
N LYS A 118 -2.10 3.23 -2.99
CA LYS A 118 -1.37 2.78 -1.80
C LYS A 118 -2.29 2.75 -0.58
N TYR A 119 -3.00 3.85 -0.29
CA TYR A 119 -3.92 3.91 0.85
C TYR A 119 -5.07 2.92 0.76
N ARG A 120 -5.62 2.70 -0.43
CA ARG A 120 -6.67 1.68 -0.63
C ARG A 120 -6.16 0.28 -0.26
N THR A 121 -4.95 -0.07 -0.68
CA THR A 121 -4.33 -1.36 -0.33
C THR A 121 -4.06 -1.47 1.17
N LEU A 122 -3.54 -0.43 1.81
CA LEU A 122 -3.26 -0.45 3.25
C LEU A 122 -4.50 -0.46 4.12
N LYS A 123 -5.60 0.16 3.66
CA LYS A 123 -6.89 0.14 4.37
C LYS A 123 -7.41 -1.28 4.56
N ARG A 124 -7.16 -2.18 3.61
CA ARG A 124 -7.55 -3.60 3.71
C ARG A 124 -6.89 -4.33 4.89
N TYR A 125 -5.76 -3.82 5.37
CA TYR A 125 -5.00 -4.38 6.50
C TYR A 125 -5.12 -3.54 7.78
N ASP A 126 -5.89 -2.44 7.79
CA ASP A 126 -5.99 -1.50 8.92
C ASP A 126 -4.63 -0.89 9.33
N LEU A 127 -3.71 -0.75 8.38
CA LEU A 127 -2.34 -0.26 8.60
C LEU A 127 -2.15 1.22 8.20
N VAL A 128 -3.23 1.91 7.86
CA VAL A 128 -3.18 3.23 7.22
C VAL A 128 -2.44 4.26 8.06
N ARG A 129 -2.69 4.31 9.38
CA ARG A 129 -2.17 5.38 10.25
C ARG A 129 -0.64 5.39 10.34
N ASP A 130 -0.03 4.21 10.52
CA ASP A 130 1.42 4.10 10.69
C ASP A 130 2.18 4.45 9.40
N PHE A 131 1.60 4.13 8.25
CA PHE A 131 2.20 4.44 6.96
C PHE A 131 1.97 5.89 6.52
N ILE A 132 0.81 6.49 6.85
CA ILE A 132 0.62 7.94 6.69
C ILE A 132 1.73 8.69 7.43
N TYR A 133 2.02 8.29 8.67
CA TYR A 133 3.02 8.99 9.47
C TYR A 133 4.42 8.90 8.85
N LEU A 134 4.81 7.72 8.38
CA LEU A 134 6.11 7.52 7.70
C LEU A 134 6.20 8.30 6.39
N ASP A 135 5.18 8.21 5.53
CA ASP A 135 5.13 8.90 4.23
C ASP A 135 5.14 10.43 4.41
N VAL A 136 4.40 10.96 5.39
CA VAL A 136 4.37 12.41 5.66
C VAL A 136 5.70 12.88 6.24
N LEU A 137 6.29 12.12 7.16
CA LEU A 137 7.61 12.43 7.71
C LEU A 137 8.70 12.42 6.62
N SER A 138 8.69 11.43 5.73
CA SER A 138 9.64 11.31 4.63
C SER A 138 9.47 12.43 3.60
N LEU A 139 8.23 12.85 3.31
CA LEU A 139 7.94 14.01 2.47
C LEU A 139 8.41 15.34 3.09
N ILE A 140 8.15 15.55 4.38
CA ILE A 140 8.63 16.75 5.09
C ILE A 140 10.15 16.80 5.07
N LEU A 141 10.82 15.69 5.37
CA LEU A 141 12.28 15.59 5.28
C LEU A 141 12.76 15.88 3.86
N CYS A 142 12.13 15.30 2.83
CA CYS A 142 12.47 15.60 1.43
C CYS A 142 12.39 17.10 1.11
N ILE A 143 11.33 17.78 1.54
CA ILE A 143 11.14 19.22 1.30
C ILE A 143 12.23 20.03 2.03
N LEU A 144 12.47 19.72 3.31
CA LEU A 144 13.49 20.41 4.12
C LEU A 144 14.88 20.27 3.49
N PHE A 145 15.27 19.06 3.09
CA PHE A 145 16.56 18.83 2.42
C PHE A 145 16.64 19.55 1.06
N LYS A 146 15.54 19.61 0.29
CA LYS A 146 15.54 20.30 -1.01
C LYS A 146 15.69 21.82 -0.91
N ILE A 147 15.24 22.41 0.19
CA ILE A 147 15.41 23.83 0.50
C ILE A 147 16.83 24.11 1.01
N SER A 148 17.33 23.28 1.92
CA SER A 148 18.62 23.50 2.59
C SER A 148 19.85 23.23 1.69
N PHE A 149 19.73 22.33 0.70
CA PHE A 149 20.86 21.95 -0.15
C PHE A 149 20.76 22.47 -1.60
N PRO A 150 21.90 22.83 -2.23
CA PRO A 150 21.93 23.24 -3.63
C PRO A 150 21.47 22.09 -4.55
N VAL A 151 20.98 22.43 -5.74
CA VAL A 151 20.31 21.55 -6.72
C VAL A 151 21.11 20.27 -7.08
N GLN A 152 22.41 20.25 -6.81
CA GLN A 152 23.31 19.17 -7.20
C GLN A 152 23.32 17.97 -6.24
N VAL A 153 22.79 18.12 -5.01
CA VAL A 153 22.80 17.04 -4.01
C VAL A 153 21.36 16.58 -3.72
N ASP A 154 20.92 15.53 -4.42
CA ASP A 154 19.57 14.96 -4.28
C ASP A 154 19.51 13.86 -3.21
N PHE A 155 19.48 14.26 -1.94
CA PHE A 155 19.19 13.34 -0.82
C PHE A 155 17.75 12.81 -0.84
N SER A 156 16.86 13.41 -1.63
CA SER A 156 15.45 12.98 -1.76
C SER A 156 15.35 11.51 -2.17
N LEU A 157 16.19 11.06 -3.09
CA LEU A 157 16.19 9.65 -3.52
C LEU A 157 16.61 8.71 -2.38
N VAL A 158 17.62 9.09 -1.60
CA VAL A 158 18.09 8.29 -0.46
C VAL A 158 17.00 8.19 0.61
N ILE A 159 16.38 9.31 0.97
CA ILE A 159 15.29 9.36 1.96
C ILE A 159 14.12 8.47 1.49
N LEU A 160 13.75 8.56 0.21
CA LEU A 160 12.65 7.79 -0.36
C LEU A 160 12.98 6.28 -0.47
N ILE A 161 14.24 5.91 -0.72
CA ILE A 161 14.69 4.51 -0.70
C ILE A 161 14.64 3.95 0.73
N VAL A 162 15.08 4.73 1.72
CA VAL A 162 15.00 4.34 3.14
C VAL A 162 13.54 4.15 3.57
N ASP A 163 12.68 5.10 3.20
CA ASP A 163 11.23 5.02 3.48
C ASP A 163 10.61 3.78 2.81
N TYR A 164 10.98 3.48 1.56
CA TYR A 164 10.58 2.26 0.88
C TYR A 164 10.99 0.99 1.63
N TYR A 165 12.23 0.90 2.11
CA TYR A 165 12.72 -0.26 2.86
C TYR A 165 12.00 -0.42 4.21
N LEU A 166 11.78 0.69 4.92
CA LEU A 166 11.03 0.71 6.17
C LEU A 166 9.57 0.27 5.95
N CYS A 167 8.93 0.81 4.92
CA CYS A 167 7.59 0.43 4.50
C CYS A 167 7.48 -1.06 4.20
N LYS A 168 8.39 -1.60 3.39
CA LYS A 168 8.42 -3.02 3.02
C LYS A 168 8.55 -3.93 4.24
N LYS A 169 9.48 -3.60 5.14
CA LYS A 169 9.72 -4.39 6.36
C LYS A 169 8.48 -4.38 7.27
N ARG A 170 7.96 -3.18 7.59
CA ARG A 170 6.79 -3.02 8.45
C ARG A 170 5.52 -3.63 7.85
N PHE A 171 5.34 -3.54 6.53
CA PHE A 171 4.18 -4.11 5.85
C PHE A 171 4.14 -5.63 6.04
N ARG A 172 5.26 -6.32 5.77
CA ARG A 172 5.33 -7.78 5.97
C ARG A 172 5.03 -8.16 7.42
N GLU A 173 5.71 -7.56 8.38
CA GLU A 173 5.56 -7.91 9.80
C GLU A 173 4.10 -7.74 10.27
N LYS A 174 3.51 -6.57 10.01
CA LYS A 174 2.16 -6.24 10.48
C LYS A 174 1.04 -6.89 9.67
N ALA A 175 1.24 -7.15 8.37
CA ALA A 175 0.24 -7.83 7.55
C ALA A 175 0.07 -9.30 7.99
N PHE A 176 1.17 -10.00 8.30
CA PHE A 176 1.08 -11.36 8.84
C PHE A 176 0.44 -11.38 10.23
N GLU A 177 0.83 -10.45 11.12
CA GLU A 177 0.24 -10.33 12.46
C GLU A 177 -1.28 -10.11 12.41
N LYS A 178 -1.76 -9.20 11.56
CA LYS A 178 -3.20 -8.92 11.37
C LYS A 178 -3.98 -10.06 10.70
N LEU A 179 -3.29 -10.96 9.98
CA LEU A 179 -3.91 -12.14 9.36
C LEU A 179 -3.95 -13.34 10.31
N GLU A 180 -2.95 -13.49 11.19
CA GLU A 180 -2.85 -14.57 12.17
C GLU A 180 -3.66 -14.31 13.45
N GLY A 181 -3.77 -13.05 13.91
CA GLY A 181 -4.68 -12.62 14.99
C GLY A 181 -6.15 -12.62 14.55
#